data_AF-A0AAU9TDW1-F1
#
_entry.id   AF-A0AAU9TDW1-F1
#
_cell.length_a   1.000
_cell.length_b   1.000
_cell.length_c   1.000
_cell.angle_alpha   90.00
_cell.angle_beta   90.00
_cell.angle_gamma   90.00
#
_symmetry.space_group_name_H-M   'P 1'
#
loop_
_entity.id
_entity.type
_entity.pdbx_description
1 polymer ?
#
loop_
_entity_poly.entity_id
_entity_poly.type
_entity_poly.pdbx_seq_one_letter_code
_entity_poly.pdbx_strand_id
1 'polypeptide(L)'
;MDVFLTGFPKKLLVAISVVVIITMCLMPAEARSVEHRRRHQRRPDIAQLTKDEPMKRLKNPSAEQFKNATRKIKHKLRNTKRFFDQDRKVLNETREYRDGMPSWLPAVNFVDIHFHNYRSSRKVGKTITELKFTYLMPKLYKSLKEYEVIFNLLLNVQLDLSDDPFTNYIVVRHKLLTDTLEKLRSTILEIQENMNAVNMPTPDFDKKRMKLDALEKKVDATQCLKNDYIAFRGYGNLLNNWYCEFRTPANKKNDRKCVAFHAKLKEKQQTGNKKVKNNRNI
;
A
#
# COMPACT_ATOMS: atom_id res chain seq x y z
N MET A 1 10.56 17.54 66.46
CA MET A 1 10.05 18.42 65.40
C MET A 1 9.16 17.59 64.50
N ASP A 2 7.87 17.64 64.78
CA ASP A 2 6.83 17.00 63.99
C ASP A 2 6.56 17.83 62.74
N VAL A 3 6.65 17.22 61.56
CA VAL A 3 5.97 17.72 60.35
C VAL A 3 5.18 16.56 59.75
N PHE A 4 3.90 16.57 60.09
CA PHE A 4 2.87 15.73 59.50
C PHE A 4 2.80 15.94 57.98
N LEU A 5 3.19 14.95 57.20
CA LEU A 5 2.79 14.79 55.79
C LEU A 5 1.48 13.99 55.74
N THR A 6 0.42 14.56 56.31
CA THR A 6 -0.94 14.04 56.14
C THR A 6 -1.47 14.41 54.77
N GLY A 7 -1.49 13.39 53.90
CA GLY A 7 -2.52 13.18 52.90
C GLY A 7 -2.84 14.35 51.97
N PHE A 8 -2.20 14.37 50.80
CA PHE A 8 -2.76 15.08 49.64
C PHE A 8 -4.20 14.60 49.42
N PRO A 9 -5.23 15.48 49.53
CA PRO A 9 -6.61 15.05 49.35
C PRO A 9 -6.80 14.58 47.91
N LYS A 10 -7.23 13.33 47.72
CA LYS A 10 -7.43 12.71 46.40
C LYS A 10 -8.25 13.60 45.44
N LYS A 11 -9.18 14.39 45.99
CA LYS A 11 -9.99 15.36 45.24
C LYS A 11 -9.18 16.50 44.62
N LEU A 12 -8.12 16.96 45.29
CA LEU A 12 -7.21 18.00 44.79
C LEU A 12 -6.36 17.48 43.63
N LEU A 13 -5.89 16.24 43.73
CA LEU A 13 -5.09 15.60 42.70
C LEU A 13 -5.93 15.37 41.42
N VAL A 14 -7.19 14.95 41.58
CA VAL A 14 -8.15 14.83 40.46
C VAL A 14 -8.45 16.21 39.84
N ALA A 15 -8.65 17.25 40.64
CA ALA A 15 -8.88 18.60 40.13
C ALA A 15 -7.69 19.13 39.32
N ILE A 16 -6.46 18.94 39.82
CA ILE A 16 -5.23 19.34 39.11
C ILE A 16 -5.10 18.54 37.79
N SER A 17 -5.41 17.24 37.82
CA SER A 17 -5.37 16.38 36.62
C SER A 17 -6.33 16.89 35.54
N VAL A 18 -7.57 17.22 35.93
CA VAL A 18 -8.60 17.73 35.01
C VAL A 18 -8.21 19.10 34.46
N VAL A 19 -7.65 20.00 35.29
CA VAL A 19 -7.16 21.31 34.85
C VAL A 19 -5.99 21.19 33.86
N VAL A 20 -5.07 20.25 34.06
CA VAL A 20 -3.98 19.96 33.11
C VAL A 20 -4.51 19.41 31.79
N ILE A 21 -5.50 18.51 31.82
CA ILE A 21 -6.12 17.97 30.59
C ILE A 21 -6.87 19.07 29.85
N ILE A 22 -7.65 19.89 30.55
CA ILE A 22 -8.39 21.01 29.95
C ILE A 22 -7.44 22.04 29.36
N THR A 23 -6.35 22.39 30.05
CA THR A 23 -5.34 23.32 29.51
C THR A 23 -4.59 22.74 28.31
N MET A 24 -4.31 21.43 28.28
CA MET A 24 -3.77 20.76 27.09
C MET A 24 -4.76 20.70 25.92
N CYS A 25 -6.06 20.63 26.19
CA CYS A 25 -7.11 20.63 25.17
C CYS A 25 -7.48 22.05 24.69
N LEU A 26 -7.28 23.09 25.50
CA LEU A 26 -7.63 24.48 25.19
C LEU A 26 -6.46 25.34 24.70
N MET A 27 -5.20 24.88 24.80
CA MET A 27 -4.10 25.55 24.09
C MET A 27 -4.23 25.27 22.58
N PRO A 28 -4.50 26.29 21.75
CA PRO A 28 -4.55 26.08 20.31
C PRO A 28 -3.17 25.59 19.84
N ALA A 29 -3.20 24.60 18.96
CA ALA A 29 -2.04 23.98 18.32
C ALA A 29 -1.35 24.93 17.30
N GLU A 30 -1.15 26.19 17.67
CA GLU A 30 -0.52 27.23 16.85
C GLU A 30 1.00 27.28 17.04
N ALA A 31 1.57 26.56 18.02
CA ALA A 31 3.01 26.50 18.25
C ALA A 31 3.78 25.56 17.28
N ARG A 32 3.10 24.76 16.44
CA ARG A 32 3.77 23.85 15.46
C ARG A 32 3.85 24.39 14.03
N SER A 33 3.25 25.54 13.72
CA SER A 33 3.26 26.09 12.35
C SER A 33 4.34 27.16 12.11
N VAL A 34 4.95 27.73 13.17
CA VAL A 34 5.91 28.84 13.03
C VAL A 34 7.31 28.37 12.62
N GLU A 35 7.76 27.20 13.08
CA GLU A 35 9.11 26.67 12.77
C GLU A 35 9.25 26.27 11.28
N HIS A 36 8.16 25.81 10.66
CA HIS A 36 8.19 25.40 9.25
C HIS A 36 8.16 26.56 8.26
N ARG A 37 7.85 27.79 8.72
CA ARG A 37 7.81 29.00 7.88
C ARG A 37 9.15 29.75 7.83
N ARG A 38 10.02 29.58 8.84
CA ARG A 38 11.31 30.31 8.93
C ARG A 38 12.42 29.83 7.97
N ARG A 39 12.29 28.65 7.34
CA ARG A 39 13.31 28.13 6.41
C ARG A 39 13.20 28.61 4.97
N HIS A 40 12.19 29.41 4.62
CA HIS A 40 12.00 29.89 3.24
C HIS A 40 12.35 31.37 3.02
N GLN A 41 12.88 32.08 4.02
CA GLN A 41 13.29 33.49 3.88
C GLN A 41 14.74 33.69 4.29
N ARG A 42 15.70 33.22 3.49
CA ARG A 42 17.03 33.84 3.39
C ARG A 42 17.64 33.58 2.02
N ARG A 43 17.40 34.50 1.09
CA ARG A 43 18.43 35.07 0.22
C ARG A 43 17.90 36.39 -0.36
N PRO A 44 18.57 37.52 -0.10
CA PRO A 44 18.32 38.75 -0.83
C PRO A 44 18.96 38.68 -2.22
N ASP A 45 18.28 39.32 -3.16
CA ASP A 45 18.74 39.64 -4.51
C ASP A 45 20.07 40.40 -4.50
N ILE A 46 20.88 40.16 -5.54
CA ILE A 46 21.52 41.14 -6.43
C ILE A 46 22.65 40.42 -7.18
N ALA A 47 22.39 40.08 -8.44
CA ALA A 47 23.35 40.14 -9.55
C ALA A 47 22.57 39.95 -10.86
N GLN A 48 22.54 41.00 -11.67
CA GLN A 48 21.82 41.12 -12.92
C GLN A 48 22.40 40.25 -14.05
N LEU A 49 21.51 40.01 -15.02
CA LEU A 49 21.71 39.97 -16.47
C LEU A 49 22.26 38.71 -17.16
N THR A 50 21.49 38.35 -18.20
CA THR A 50 21.78 37.49 -19.36
C THR A 50 21.85 35.98 -19.13
N LYS A 51 20.71 35.30 -19.32
CA LYS A 51 20.55 34.18 -20.27
C LYS A 51 19.12 33.66 -20.26
N ASP A 52 18.49 33.71 -21.43
CA ASP A 52 17.45 32.82 -21.94
C ASP A 52 16.34 32.41 -20.96
N GLU A 53 15.17 33.05 -21.12
CA GLU A 53 13.92 32.44 -20.67
C GLU A 53 13.87 30.99 -21.16
N PRO A 54 13.78 29.98 -20.27
CA PRO A 54 13.46 28.66 -20.73
C PRO A 54 12.00 28.74 -21.14
N MET A 55 11.76 28.86 -22.46
CA MET A 55 10.51 28.52 -23.14
C MET A 55 9.73 27.57 -22.24
N LYS A 56 8.68 28.07 -21.57
CA LYS A 56 7.75 27.25 -20.79
C LYS A 56 7.23 26.20 -21.75
N ARG A 57 7.83 25.00 -21.73
CA ARG A 57 7.43 23.86 -22.56
C ARG A 57 5.90 23.81 -22.54
N LEU A 58 5.27 23.90 -23.71
CA LEU A 58 3.83 23.71 -23.84
C LEU A 58 3.45 22.47 -23.01
N LYS A 59 2.75 22.68 -21.89
CA LYS A 59 2.31 21.59 -21.03
C LYS A 59 1.26 20.82 -21.82
N ASN A 60 1.59 19.63 -22.30
CA ASN A 60 0.62 18.75 -22.94
C ASN A 60 -0.51 18.46 -21.92
N PRO A 61 -1.76 18.96 -22.15
CA PRO A 61 -2.84 18.85 -21.17
C PRO A 61 -3.18 17.40 -20.80
N SER A 62 -3.06 16.48 -21.77
CA SER A 62 -3.26 15.04 -21.58
C SER A 62 -2.26 14.48 -20.56
N ALA A 63 -0.98 14.88 -20.63
CA ALA A 63 0.04 14.39 -19.71
C ALA A 63 -0.21 14.79 -18.25
N GLU A 64 -0.80 15.98 -18.02
CA GLU A 64 -1.14 16.44 -16.68
C GLU A 64 -2.35 15.69 -16.10
N GLN A 65 -3.33 15.33 -16.92
CA GLN A 65 -4.47 14.49 -16.49
C GLN A 65 -3.97 13.13 -15.95
N PHE A 66 -3.11 12.43 -16.71
CA PHE A 66 -2.52 11.17 -16.25
C PHE A 66 -1.67 11.32 -14.98
N LYS A 67 -0.92 12.42 -14.84
CA LYS A 67 -0.14 12.70 -13.62
C LYS A 67 -1.05 12.90 -12.41
N ASN A 68 -2.12 13.68 -12.57
CA ASN A 68 -3.07 13.96 -11.51
C ASN A 68 -3.82 12.69 -11.09
N ALA A 69 -4.29 11.90 -12.04
CA ALA A 69 -4.91 10.59 -11.80
C ALA A 69 -3.95 9.65 -11.04
N THR A 70 -2.70 9.53 -11.51
CA THR A 70 -1.67 8.75 -10.81
C THR A 70 -1.44 9.23 -9.38
N ARG A 71 -1.43 10.55 -9.16
CA ARG A 71 -1.20 11.15 -7.83
C ARG A 71 -2.35 10.82 -6.87
N LYS A 72 -3.60 10.91 -7.33
CA LYS A 72 -4.79 10.55 -6.54
C LYS A 72 -4.76 9.08 -6.13
N ILE A 73 -4.55 8.17 -7.08
CA ILE A 73 -4.43 6.73 -6.82
C ILE A 73 -3.28 6.44 -5.84
N LYS A 74 -2.11 7.05 -6.05
CA LYS A 74 -0.96 6.89 -5.14
C LYS A 74 -1.30 7.34 -3.72
N HIS A 75 -2.01 8.46 -3.57
CA HIS A 75 -2.42 8.95 -2.26
C HIS A 75 -3.43 8.01 -1.60
N LYS A 76 -4.45 7.56 -2.34
CA LYS A 76 -5.42 6.57 -1.87
C LYS A 76 -4.75 5.30 -1.39
N LEU A 77 -3.88 4.70 -2.21
CA LEU A 77 -3.18 3.48 -1.85
C LEU A 77 -2.30 3.65 -0.61
N ARG A 78 -1.60 4.79 -0.47
CA ARG A 78 -0.83 5.10 0.74
C ARG A 78 -1.72 5.10 1.98
N ASN A 79 -2.90 5.69 1.89
CA ASN A 79 -3.84 5.73 3.01
C ASN A 79 -4.38 4.33 3.32
N THR A 80 -4.82 3.56 2.31
CA THR A 80 -5.25 2.17 2.48
C THR A 80 -4.20 1.33 3.17
N LYS A 81 -2.94 1.44 2.73
CA LYS A 81 -1.81 0.75 3.37
C LYS A 81 -1.65 1.18 4.82
N ARG A 82 -1.70 2.48 5.11
CA ARG A 82 -1.57 2.98 6.49
C ARG A 82 -2.67 2.43 7.39
N PHE A 83 -3.92 2.45 6.94
CA PHE A 83 -5.05 1.90 7.70
C PHE A 83 -4.90 0.39 7.88
N PHE A 84 -4.54 -0.34 6.81
CA PHE A 84 -4.26 -1.76 6.89
C PHE A 84 -3.17 -2.09 7.91
N ASP A 85 -2.05 -1.34 7.92
CA ASP A 85 -0.96 -1.52 8.89
C ASP A 85 -1.42 -1.23 10.35
N GLN A 86 -2.46 -0.43 10.55
CA GLN A 86 -3.06 -0.17 11.86
C GLN A 86 -4.00 -1.29 12.27
N ASP A 87 -4.93 -1.66 11.39
CA ASP A 87 -5.96 -2.66 11.65
C ASP A 87 -5.34 -4.06 11.85
N ARG A 88 -4.29 -4.37 11.09
CA ARG A 88 -3.56 -5.65 11.18
C ARG A 88 -2.92 -5.87 12.55
N LYS A 89 -2.61 -4.83 13.33
CA LYS A 89 -2.05 -4.99 14.69
C LYS A 89 -3.01 -5.68 15.66
N VAL A 90 -4.30 -5.68 15.34
CA VAL A 90 -5.34 -6.35 16.14
C VAL A 90 -5.29 -7.87 15.93
N LEU A 91 -4.70 -8.34 14.82
CA LEU A 91 -4.45 -9.76 14.62
C LEU A 91 -3.24 -10.17 15.46
N ASN A 92 -3.44 -11.06 16.44
CA ASN A 92 -2.35 -11.80 17.07
C ASN A 92 -1.75 -12.74 16.01
N GLU A 93 -0.76 -12.25 15.27
CA GLU A 93 -0.01 -13.03 14.30
C GLU A 93 0.86 -14.06 15.03
N THR A 94 0.30 -15.23 15.33
CA THR A 94 1.11 -16.36 15.73
C THR A 94 2.06 -16.67 14.56
N ARG A 95 3.36 -16.74 14.87
CA ARG A 95 4.40 -17.04 13.86
C ARG A 95 4.29 -18.47 13.31
N GLU A 96 3.44 -19.27 13.91
CA GLU A 96 3.21 -20.69 13.65
C GLU A 96 2.68 -20.95 12.22
N TYR A 97 1.96 -20.00 11.63
CA TYR A 97 1.34 -20.16 10.30
C TYR A 97 2.14 -19.52 9.16
N ARG A 98 3.46 -19.34 9.34
CA ARG A 98 4.33 -18.69 8.34
C ARG A 98 4.56 -19.50 7.06
N ASP A 99 4.32 -20.81 7.11
CA ASP A 99 4.73 -21.73 6.07
C ASP A 99 3.61 -22.02 5.07
N GLY A 100 4.01 -22.02 3.79
CA GLY A 100 3.15 -22.29 2.64
C GLY A 100 2.65 -21.04 1.90
N MET A 101 2.61 -21.16 0.57
CA MET A 101 1.88 -20.25 -0.32
C MET A 101 0.79 -21.07 -0.99
N PRO A 102 -0.45 -21.05 -0.49
CA PRO A 102 -1.51 -21.88 -1.03
C PRO A 102 -1.84 -21.45 -2.46
N SER A 103 -2.29 -22.40 -3.27
CA SER A 103 -2.55 -22.21 -4.70
C SER A 103 -3.66 -21.19 -5.00
N TRP A 104 -4.56 -20.96 -4.05
CA TRP A 104 -5.63 -19.96 -4.13
C TRP A 104 -5.14 -18.52 -3.87
N LEU A 105 -3.97 -18.35 -3.24
CA LEU A 105 -3.43 -17.03 -2.94
C LEU A 105 -2.79 -16.40 -4.20
N PRO A 106 -3.13 -15.16 -4.57
CA PRO A 106 -2.57 -14.51 -5.73
C PRO A 106 -1.06 -14.33 -5.58
N ALA A 107 -0.31 -14.73 -6.61
CA ALA A 107 1.12 -14.52 -6.68
C ALA A 107 1.41 -13.04 -6.93
N VAL A 108 1.68 -12.29 -5.86
CA VAL A 108 2.05 -10.88 -5.98
C VAL A 108 3.55 -10.72 -5.91
N ASN A 109 4.20 -10.77 -7.07
CA ASN A 109 5.62 -10.53 -7.18
C ASN A 109 5.91 -9.06 -7.51
N PHE A 110 6.79 -8.43 -6.73
CA PHE A 110 7.30 -7.10 -7.07
C PHE A 110 7.92 -7.07 -8.47
N VAL A 111 8.53 -8.17 -8.92
CA VAL A 111 9.09 -8.31 -10.28
C VAL A 111 8.02 -8.13 -11.37
N ASP A 112 6.80 -8.66 -11.16
CA ASP A 112 5.75 -8.63 -12.18
C ASP A 112 5.07 -7.24 -12.27
N ILE A 113 5.18 -6.48 -11.17
CA ILE A 113 4.75 -5.09 -11.04
C ILE A 113 5.83 -4.14 -11.60
N HIS A 114 7.08 -4.37 -11.22
CA HIS A 114 8.20 -3.48 -11.45
C HIS A 114 8.81 -3.66 -12.85
N PHE A 115 8.63 -2.65 -13.70
CA PHE A 115 9.39 -2.32 -14.92
C PHE A 115 9.78 -3.46 -15.90
N HIS A 116 9.38 -3.33 -17.19
CA HIS A 116 10.38 -3.43 -18.27
C HIS A 116 10.02 -2.86 -19.66
N ASN A 117 8.75 -2.65 -20.06
CA ASN A 117 8.46 -2.53 -21.52
C ASN A 117 7.74 -1.27 -22.04
N TYR A 118 7.50 -0.23 -21.23
CA TYR A 118 6.92 1.02 -21.74
C TYR A 118 7.93 1.94 -22.46
N ARG A 119 9.24 1.68 -22.36
CA ARG A 119 10.26 2.42 -23.14
C ARG A 119 10.43 1.88 -24.56
N SER A 120 10.20 0.59 -24.75
CA SER A 120 10.39 -0.14 -26.01
C SER A 120 9.22 0.08 -26.98
N SER A 121 8.04 0.38 -26.44
CA SER A 121 6.80 0.66 -27.20
C SER A 121 6.50 2.16 -27.24
N ARG A 122 7.49 3.00 -27.59
CA ARG A 122 7.23 4.41 -27.93
C ARG A 122 6.33 4.48 -29.17
N LYS A 123 5.02 4.25 -28.99
CA LYS A 123 4.00 4.62 -29.96
C LYS A 123 4.10 6.13 -30.10
N VAL A 124 4.25 6.60 -31.33
CA VAL A 124 4.33 8.03 -31.67
C VAL A 124 3.16 8.77 -31.00
N GLY A 125 3.46 9.84 -30.26
CA GLY A 125 2.45 10.71 -29.62
C GLY A 125 2.12 10.44 -28.14
N LYS A 126 2.48 9.30 -27.54
CA LYS A 126 2.16 9.03 -26.12
C LYS A 126 3.25 9.46 -25.15
N THR A 127 2.85 10.06 -24.03
CA THR A 127 3.81 10.47 -22.99
C THR A 127 4.24 9.31 -22.09
N ILE A 128 5.43 9.39 -21.48
CA ILE A 128 5.91 8.36 -20.54
C ILE A 128 4.93 8.16 -19.37
N THR A 129 4.30 9.23 -18.88
CA THR A 129 3.31 9.15 -17.80
C THR A 129 2.10 8.33 -18.25
N GLU A 130 1.57 8.61 -19.44
CA GLU A 130 0.46 7.86 -20.02
C GLU A 130 0.82 6.38 -20.19
N LEU A 131 2.02 6.07 -20.74
CA LEU A 131 2.47 4.69 -20.92
C LEU A 131 2.62 3.95 -19.57
N LYS A 132 3.07 4.64 -18.52
CA LYS A 132 3.13 4.05 -17.17
C LYS A 132 1.74 3.80 -16.60
N PHE A 133 0.85 4.77 -16.73
CA PHE A 133 -0.51 4.67 -16.19
C PHE A 133 -1.28 3.54 -16.89
N THR A 134 -1.27 3.50 -18.23
CA THR A 134 -1.87 2.43 -19.05
C THR A 134 -1.34 1.04 -18.74
N TYR A 135 -0.07 0.92 -18.34
CA TYR A 135 0.50 -0.37 -17.97
C TYR A 135 0.19 -0.78 -16.52
N LEU A 136 0.29 0.16 -15.58
CA LEU A 136 0.23 -0.14 -14.15
C LEU A 136 -1.20 -0.21 -13.61
N MET A 137 -2.09 0.70 -14.02
CA MET A 137 -3.43 0.79 -13.40
C MET A 137 -4.27 -0.47 -13.62
N PRO A 138 -4.32 -1.08 -14.82
CA PRO A 138 -5.05 -2.32 -15.02
C PRO A 138 -4.54 -3.47 -14.14
N LYS A 139 -3.23 -3.55 -13.93
CA LYS A 139 -2.61 -4.56 -13.07
C LYS A 139 -2.96 -4.33 -11.61
N LEU A 140 -2.86 -3.08 -11.14
CA LEU A 140 -3.25 -2.72 -9.77
C LEU A 140 -4.71 -3.07 -9.53
N TYR A 141 -5.60 -2.65 -10.42
CA TYR A 141 -7.02 -2.94 -10.36
C TYR A 141 -7.29 -4.46 -10.22
N LYS A 142 -6.74 -5.27 -11.13
CA LYS A 142 -6.92 -6.72 -11.10
C LYS A 142 -6.41 -7.33 -9.79
N SER A 143 -5.21 -6.94 -9.36
CA SER A 143 -4.63 -7.46 -8.11
C SER A 143 -5.46 -7.10 -6.88
N LEU A 144 -6.11 -5.94 -6.86
CA LEU A 144 -7.02 -5.57 -5.76
C LEU A 144 -8.35 -6.33 -5.83
N LYS A 145 -8.89 -6.56 -7.04
CA LYS A 145 -10.11 -7.38 -7.25
C LYS A 145 -9.91 -8.84 -6.81
N GLU A 146 -8.73 -9.42 -7.04
CA GLU A 146 -8.40 -10.76 -6.55
C GLU A 146 -8.54 -10.84 -5.01
N TYR A 147 -7.97 -9.87 -4.29
CA TYR A 147 -8.10 -9.81 -2.83
C TYR A 147 -9.50 -9.45 -2.36
N GLU A 148 -10.27 -8.69 -3.13
CA GLU A 148 -11.69 -8.45 -2.83
C GLU A 148 -12.47 -9.77 -2.85
N VAL A 149 -12.24 -10.61 -3.86
CA VAL A 149 -12.87 -11.94 -3.93
C VAL A 149 -12.48 -12.81 -2.74
N ILE A 150 -11.19 -12.84 -2.38
CA ILE A 150 -10.69 -13.64 -1.27
C ILE A 150 -11.29 -13.19 0.06
N PHE A 151 -11.28 -11.89 0.37
CA PHE A 151 -11.83 -11.41 1.62
C PHE A 151 -13.35 -11.61 1.71
N ASN A 152 -14.08 -11.51 0.60
CA ASN A 152 -15.51 -11.88 0.57
C ASN A 152 -15.70 -13.37 0.86
N LEU A 153 -14.85 -14.25 0.33
CA LEU A 153 -14.93 -15.68 0.64
C LEU A 153 -14.62 -15.95 2.11
N LEU A 154 -13.55 -15.35 2.64
CA LEU A 154 -13.17 -15.50 4.04
C LEU A 154 -14.27 -15.01 4.98
N LEU A 155 -14.92 -13.89 4.67
CA LEU A 155 -16.05 -13.38 5.47
C LEU A 155 -17.20 -14.40 5.58
N ASN A 156 -17.39 -15.24 4.56
CA ASN A 156 -18.45 -16.25 4.47
C ASN A 156 -17.99 -17.67 4.85
N VAL A 157 -16.80 -17.84 5.42
CA VAL A 157 -16.33 -19.13 5.93
C VAL A 157 -17.18 -19.54 7.15
N GLN A 158 -17.70 -20.76 7.12
CA GLN A 158 -18.41 -21.40 8.21
C GLN A 158 -17.42 -22.13 9.10
N LEU A 159 -17.54 -21.95 10.41
CA LEU A 159 -16.70 -22.63 11.39
C LEU A 159 -17.40 -23.89 11.86
N ASP A 160 -16.65 -24.99 11.90
CA ASP A 160 -17.10 -26.20 12.59
C ASP A 160 -16.92 -25.98 14.10
N LEU A 161 -18.04 -25.74 14.80
CA LEU A 161 -18.08 -25.23 16.17
C LEU A 161 -18.02 -26.35 17.22
N SER A 162 -17.14 -27.34 17.04
CA SER A 162 -16.94 -28.37 18.07
C SER A 162 -16.21 -27.87 19.32
N ASP A 163 -15.55 -26.70 19.24
CA ASP A 163 -14.74 -26.10 20.32
C ASP A 163 -15.20 -24.67 20.69
N ASP A 164 -15.65 -24.49 21.94
CA ASP A 164 -16.44 -23.33 22.41
C ASP A 164 -15.67 -22.15 23.12
N PRO A 165 -14.42 -21.77 22.78
CA PRO A 165 -13.89 -20.45 23.19
C PRO A 165 -13.44 -19.52 22.06
N PHE A 166 -13.79 -19.79 20.80
CA PHE A 166 -13.32 -18.99 19.65
C PHE A 166 -14.15 -17.70 19.36
N THR A 167 -15.21 -17.47 20.13
CA THR A 167 -16.23 -16.43 19.87
C THR A 167 -15.68 -15.00 19.78
N ASN A 168 -14.76 -14.61 20.67
CA ASN A 168 -14.19 -13.27 20.65
C ASN A 168 -13.36 -13.03 19.36
N TYR A 169 -12.63 -14.04 18.90
CA TYR A 169 -11.91 -13.95 17.64
C TYR A 169 -12.86 -13.77 16.46
N ILE A 170 -13.98 -14.51 16.41
CA ILE A 170 -14.97 -14.40 15.33
C ILE A 170 -15.49 -12.96 15.20
N VAL A 171 -15.82 -12.32 16.32
CA VAL A 171 -16.31 -10.93 16.33
C VAL A 171 -15.24 -9.97 15.79
N VAL A 172 -14.01 -10.08 16.28
CA VAL A 172 -12.87 -9.25 15.84
C VAL A 172 -12.57 -9.47 14.36
N ARG A 173 -12.55 -10.73 13.93
CA ARG A 173 -12.34 -11.18 12.55
C ARG A 173 -13.38 -10.59 11.62
N HIS A 174 -14.66 -10.71 11.96
CA HIS A 174 -15.75 -10.20 11.13
C HIS A 174 -15.63 -8.69 10.94
N LYS A 175 -15.38 -7.95 12.02
CA LYS A 175 -15.14 -6.50 11.96
C LYS A 175 -13.94 -6.18 11.08
N LEU A 176 -12.82 -6.85 11.29
CA LEU A 176 -11.60 -6.60 10.54
C LEU A 176 -11.76 -6.87 9.04
N LEU A 177 -12.37 -7.99 8.67
CA LEU A 177 -12.66 -8.34 7.28
C LEU A 177 -13.61 -7.34 6.63
N THR A 178 -14.64 -6.91 7.36
CA THR A 178 -15.61 -5.90 6.89
C THR A 178 -14.91 -4.57 6.62
N ASP A 179 -14.16 -4.06 7.59
CA ASP A 179 -13.42 -2.80 7.48
C ASP A 179 -12.38 -2.86 6.35
N THR A 180 -11.71 -4.01 6.19
CA THR A 180 -10.72 -4.24 5.13
C THR A 180 -11.39 -4.26 3.75
N LEU A 181 -12.54 -4.93 3.62
CA LEU A 181 -13.32 -5.00 2.38
C LEU A 181 -13.84 -3.63 1.98
N GLU A 182 -14.39 -2.85 2.91
CA GLU A 182 -14.88 -1.50 2.65
C GLU A 182 -13.77 -0.59 2.13
N LYS A 183 -12.63 -0.57 2.82
CA LYS A 183 -11.45 0.21 2.40
C LYS A 183 -10.90 -0.26 1.06
N LEU A 184 -10.86 -1.56 0.82
CA LEU A 184 -10.43 -2.14 -0.45
C LEU A 184 -11.36 -1.75 -1.60
N ARG A 185 -12.67 -1.90 -1.44
CA ARG A 185 -13.69 -1.49 -2.42
C ARG A 185 -13.61 0.01 -2.72
N SER A 186 -13.45 0.83 -1.68
CA SER A 186 -13.26 2.28 -1.84
C SER A 186 -12.00 2.62 -2.63
N THR A 187 -10.92 1.85 -2.50
CA THR A 187 -9.70 2.03 -3.29
C THR A 187 -9.85 1.54 -4.72
N ILE A 188 -10.55 0.43 -4.94
CA ILE A 188 -10.89 -0.07 -6.28
C ILE A 188 -11.72 0.97 -7.03
N LEU A 189 -12.73 1.55 -6.37
CA LEU A 189 -13.59 2.57 -6.94
C LEU A 189 -12.79 3.82 -7.34
N GLU A 190 -11.94 4.34 -6.46
CA GLU A 190 -11.07 5.49 -6.77
C GLU A 190 -10.18 5.20 -8.00
N ILE A 191 -9.65 3.98 -8.12
CA ILE A 191 -8.84 3.59 -9.29
C ILE A 191 -9.71 3.61 -10.55
N GLN A 192 -10.91 3.03 -10.52
CA GLN A 192 -11.83 3.03 -11.66
C GLN A 192 -12.21 4.44 -12.09
N GLU A 193 -12.57 5.31 -11.14
CA GLU A 193 -12.90 6.71 -11.40
C GLU A 193 -11.74 7.45 -12.07
N ASN A 194 -10.51 7.26 -11.57
CA ASN A 194 -9.33 7.90 -12.14
C ASN A 194 -8.91 7.28 -13.49
N MET A 195 -9.21 6.01 -13.76
CA MET A 195 -9.05 5.40 -15.08
C MET A 195 -10.06 5.97 -16.08
N ASN A 196 -11.34 6.04 -15.69
CA ASN A 196 -12.40 6.61 -16.51
C ASN A 196 -12.16 8.09 -16.82
N ALA A 197 -11.66 8.87 -15.84
CA ALA A 197 -11.34 10.29 -16.02
C ALA A 197 -10.26 10.57 -17.09
N VAL A 198 -9.46 9.58 -17.44
CA VAL A 198 -8.47 9.65 -18.54
C VAL A 198 -8.87 8.81 -19.74
N ASN A 199 -10.16 8.48 -19.87
CA ASN A 199 -10.75 7.68 -20.94
C ASN A 199 -10.10 6.29 -21.09
N MET A 200 -9.68 5.70 -19.97
CA MET A 200 -9.17 4.34 -19.94
C MET A 200 -10.26 3.36 -19.55
N PRO A 201 -10.55 2.33 -20.37
CA PRO A 201 -11.53 1.33 -20.01
C PRO A 201 -11.06 0.55 -18.78
N THR A 202 -12.01 0.27 -17.89
CA THR A 202 -11.78 -0.66 -16.79
C THR A 202 -11.53 -2.05 -17.37
N PRO A 203 -10.44 -2.73 -17.01
CA PRO A 203 -10.14 -4.05 -17.56
C PRO A 203 -11.11 -5.08 -17.01
N ASP A 204 -11.48 -6.05 -17.84
CA ASP A 204 -12.29 -7.17 -17.39
C ASP A 204 -11.56 -8.01 -16.33
N PHE A 205 -12.35 -8.51 -15.37
CA PHE A 205 -11.91 -9.31 -14.23
C PHE A 205 -12.63 -10.66 -14.21
N ASP A 206 -11.91 -11.70 -14.60
CA ASP A 206 -12.42 -13.06 -14.63
C ASP A 206 -12.06 -13.82 -13.34
N LYS A 207 -13.06 -14.02 -12.49
CA LYS A 207 -12.94 -14.78 -11.23
C LYS A 207 -12.54 -16.25 -11.49
N LYS A 208 -12.86 -16.83 -12.65
CA LYS A 208 -12.58 -18.26 -12.95
C LYS A 208 -11.09 -18.57 -13.07
N ARG A 209 -10.24 -17.56 -13.26
CA ARG A 209 -8.77 -17.72 -13.30
C ARG A 209 -8.16 -17.98 -11.93
N MET A 210 -8.91 -17.71 -10.86
CA MET A 210 -8.47 -17.92 -9.49
C MET A 210 -8.75 -19.38 -9.09
N LYS A 211 -7.78 -20.03 -8.44
CA LYS A 211 -7.91 -21.42 -7.95
C LYS A 211 -8.66 -21.47 -6.61
N LEU A 212 -9.87 -20.92 -6.56
CA LEU A 212 -10.64 -20.72 -5.33
C LEU A 212 -11.23 -22.02 -4.76
N ASP A 213 -11.33 -23.06 -5.57
CA ASP A 213 -11.87 -24.36 -5.15
C ASP A 213 -11.02 -25.02 -4.06
N ALA A 214 -9.74 -24.65 -3.97
CA ALA A 214 -8.82 -25.09 -2.92
C ALA A 214 -8.97 -24.33 -1.60
N LEU A 215 -9.83 -23.31 -1.53
CA LEU A 215 -10.15 -22.58 -0.30
C LEU A 215 -11.44 -23.16 0.30
N GLU A 216 -11.28 -24.02 1.30
CA GLU A 216 -12.39 -24.64 2.01
C GLU A 216 -13.28 -23.61 2.71
N LYS A 217 -14.60 -23.80 2.58
CA LYS A 217 -15.61 -22.90 3.18
C LYS A 217 -16.07 -23.34 4.56
N LYS A 218 -15.89 -24.61 4.90
CA LYS A 218 -16.18 -25.18 6.22
C LYS A 218 -14.86 -25.64 6.79
N VAL A 219 -14.41 -25.01 7.87
CA VAL A 219 -13.08 -25.25 8.44
C VAL A 219 -13.15 -25.19 9.97
N ASP A 220 -12.19 -25.84 10.62
CA ASP A 220 -11.98 -25.68 12.06
C ASP A 220 -11.34 -24.31 12.40
N ALA A 221 -11.22 -24.02 13.70
CA ALA A 221 -10.64 -22.76 14.18
C ALA A 221 -9.16 -22.58 13.76
N THR A 222 -8.37 -23.65 13.76
CA THR A 222 -6.95 -23.63 13.39
C THR A 222 -6.76 -23.25 11.93
N GLN A 223 -7.51 -23.89 11.04
CA GLN A 223 -7.46 -23.65 9.60
C GLN A 223 -8.05 -22.28 9.25
N CYS A 224 -9.05 -21.79 10.00
CA CYS A 224 -9.55 -20.42 9.89
C CYS A 224 -8.44 -19.39 10.19
N LEU A 225 -7.78 -19.52 11.36
CA LEU A 225 -6.65 -18.66 11.76
C LEU A 225 -5.54 -18.65 10.70
N LYS A 226 -5.20 -19.84 10.18
CA LYS A 226 -4.19 -20.01 9.13
C LYS A 226 -4.59 -19.31 7.82
N ASN A 227 -5.82 -19.50 7.35
CA ASN A 227 -6.32 -18.88 6.13
C ASN A 227 -6.32 -17.34 6.23
N ASP A 228 -6.79 -16.82 7.36
CA ASP A 228 -6.80 -15.38 7.61
C ASP A 228 -5.36 -14.83 7.66
N TYR A 229 -4.47 -15.45 8.43
CA TYR A 229 -3.07 -15.03 8.51
C TYR A 229 -2.42 -14.94 7.12
N ILE A 230 -2.58 -16.00 6.31
CA ILE A 230 -2.01 -16.06 4.96
C ILE A 230 -2.59 -14.96 4.06
N ALA A 231 -3.91 -14.77 4.07
CA ALA A 231 -4.57 -13.76 3.25
C ALA A 231 -4.18 -12.33 3.64
N PHE A 232 -4.20 -12.01 4.95
CA PHE A 232 -3.78 -10.70 5.45
C PHE A 232 -2.29 -10.43 5.19
N ARG A 233 -1.41 -11.42 5.39
CA ARG A 233 0.01 -11.30 5.03
C ARG A 233 0.19 -11.05 3.54
N GLY A 234 -0.50 -11.81 2.69
CA GLY A 234 -0.48 -11.66 1.24
C GLY A 234 -0.94 -10.27 0.80
N TYR A 235 -2.05 -9.78 1.34
CA TYR A 235 -2.59 -8.46 1.03
C TYR A 235 -1.65 -7.34 1.51
N GLY A 236 -1.05 -7.48 2.69
CA GLY A 236 -0.02 -6.58 3.17
C GLY A 236 1.20 -6.54 2.23
N ASN A 237 1.63 -7.69 1.71
CA ASN A 237 2.71 -7.75 0.72
C ASN A 237 2.32 -7.06 -0.59
N LEU A 238 1.07 -7.23 -1.06
CA LEU A 238 0.54 -6.54 -2.23
C LEU A 238 0.61 -5.03 -2.06
N LEU A 239 0.05 -4.49 -0.98
CA LEU A 239 0.04 -3.06 -0.70
C LEU A 239 1.46 -2.51 -0.57
N ASN A 240 2.36 -3.24 0.07
CA ASN A 240 3.78 -2.88 0.16
C ASN A 240 4.45 -2.82 -1.22
N ASN A 241 4.21 -3.80 -2.09
CA ASN A 241 4.85 -3.86 -3.41
C ASN A 241 4.38 -2.71 -4.31
N TRP A 242 3.07 -2.43 -4.34
CA TRP A 242 2.52 -1.30 -5.08
C TRP A 242 2.93 0.06 -4.50
N TYR A 243 2.97 0.19 -3.18
CA TYR A 243 3.47 1.40 -2.54
C TYR A 243 4.94 1.66 -2.88
N CYS A 244 5.76 0.60 -2.89
CA CYS A 244 7.14 0.68 -3.37
C CYS A 244 7.21 1.12 -4.83
N GLU A 245 6.45 0.49 -5.74
CA GLU A 245 6.43 0.86 -7.17
C GLU A 245 6.11 2.34 -7.38
N PHE A 246 5.11 2.87 -6.67
CA PHE A 246 4.76 4.29 -6.75
C PHE A 246 5.77 5.23 -6.09
N ARG A 247 6.59 4.73 -5.16
CA ARG A 247 7.63 5.51 -4.48
C ARG A 247 8.96 5.45 -5.22
N THR A 248 9.25 4.41 -6.00
CA THR A 248 10.51 4.26 -6.71
C THR A 248 10.76 5.48 -7.61
N PRO A 249 11.76 6.33 -7.30
CA PRO A 249 12.09 7.44 -8.17
C PRO A 249 12.60 6.90 -9.50
N ALA A 250 12.25 7.54 -10.60
CA ALA A 250 12.69 7.14 -11.94
C ALA A 250 14.23 7.04 -12.10
N ASN A 251 15.01 7.61 -11.16
CA ASN A 251 16.46 7.79 -11.26
C ASN A 251 17.27 7.40 -9.99
N LYS A 252 16.79 6.60 -9.02
CA LYS A 252 17.63 6.27 -7.84
C LYS A 252 17.83 4.78 -7.54
N LYS A 253 19.12 4.41 -7.57
CA LYS A 253 19.78 3.18 -7.10
C LYS A 253 19.65 2.87 -5.59
N ASN A 254 18.74 3.53 -4.84
CA ASN A 254 18.77 3.50 -3.36
C ASN A 254 17.56 2.83 -2.69
N ASP A 255 16.54 2.39 -3.44
CA ASP A 255 15.52 1.54 -2.83
C ASP A 255 16.06 0.11 -2.73
N ARG A 256 16.27 -0.40 -1.50
CA ARG A 256 16.84 -1.73 -1.25
C ARG A 256 16.11 -2.83 -2.01
N LYS A 257 14.78 -2.72 -2.20
CA LYS A 257 14.00 -3.68 -2.99
C LYS A 257 14.30 -3.58 -4.48
N CYS A 258 14.43 -2.37 -5.03
CA CYS A 258 14.84 -2.17 -6.43
C CYS A 258 16.30 -2.57 -6.65
N VAL A 259 17.20 -2.35 -5.70
CA VAL A 259 18.60 -2.79 -5.76
C VAL A 259 18.67 -4.31 -5.79
N ALA A 260 17.99 -4.98 -4.84
CA ALA A 260 17.91 -6.43 -4.81
C ALA A 260 17.28 -6.99 -6.09
N PHE A 261 16.25 -6.32 -6.63
CA PHE A 261 15.65 -6.68 -7.91
C PHE A 261 16.63 -6.55 -9.08
N HIS A 262 17.28 -5.40 -9.23
CA HIS A 262 18.27 -5.18 -10.29
C HIS A 262 19.47 -6.12 -10.15
N ALA A 263 19.86 -6.49 -8.93
CA ALA A 263 20.87 -7.51 -8.68
C ALA A 263 20.41 -8.89 -9.18
N LYS A 264 19.19 -9.33 -8.83
CA LYS A 264 18.60 -10.59 -9.32
C LYS A 264 18.40 -10.61 -10.84
N LEU A 265 18.04 -9.48 -11.46
CA LEU A 265 17.95 -9.37 -12.91
C LEU A 265 19.32 -9.48 -13.58
N LYS A 266 20.35 -8.80 -13.05
CA LYS A 266 21.72 -8.91 -13.56
C LYS A 266 22.23 -10.35 -13.44
N GLU A 267 21.97 -11.01 -12.32
CA GLU A 267 22.30 -12.41 -12.11
C GLU A 267 21.61 -13.33 -13.14
N LYS A 268 20.31 -13.13 -13.40
CA LYS A 268 19.56 -13.86 -14.44
C LYS A 268 20.08 -13.57 -15.86
N GLN A 269 20.46 -12.33 -16.17
CA GLN A 269 21.03 -11.96 -17.47
C GLN A 269 22.43 -12.56 -17.66
N GLN A 270 23.26 -12.58 -16.60
CA GLN A 270 24.60 -13.16 -16.64
C GLN A 270 24.55 -14.68 -16.75
N THR A 271 23.62 -15.35 -16.06
CA THR A 271 23.41 -16.81 -16.18
C THR A 271 22.79 -17.20 -17.53
N GLY A 272 21.87 -16.40 -18.06
CA GLY A 272 21.33 -16.56 -19.42
C GLY A 272 22.40 -16.40 -20.51
N ASN A 273 23.25 -15.37 -20.41
CA ASN A 273 24.36 -15.16 -21.35
C ASN A 273 25.44 -16.25 -21.26
N LYS A 274 25.64 -16.87 -20.08
CA LYS A 274 26.52 -18.05 -19.94
C LYS A 274 25.99 -19.26 -20.69
N LYS A 275 24.67 -19.52 -20.65
CA LYS A 275 24.05 -20.61 -21.44
C LYS A 275 24.13 -20.37 -22.95
N VAL A 276 23.98 -19.12 -23.40
CA VAL A 276 24.10 -18.78 -24.83
C VAL A 276 25.55 -18.88 -25.33
N LYS A 277 26.56 -18.59 -24.49
CA LYS A 277 27.98 -18.80 -24.86
C LYS A 277 28.35 -20.27 -24.95
N ASN A 278 27.81 -21.15 -24.10
CA ASN A 278 28.12 -22.58 -24.17
C ASN A 278 27.49 -23.27 -25.38
N ASN A 279 26.37 -22.76 -25.91
CA ASN A 279 25.73 -23.32 -27.12
C ASN A 279 26.29 -22.79 -28.44
N ARG A 280 27.29 -21.89 -28.42
CA ARG A 280 27.99 -21.42 -29.63
C ARG A 280 29.37 -22.06 -29.83
N ASN A 281 29.76 -22.96 -28.93
CA ASN A 281 31.00 -23.73 -28.98
C ASN A 281 30.74 -25.24 -29.19
N ILE A 282 29.58 -25.59 -29.77
CA ILE A 282 29.30 -26.94 -30.30
C ILE A 282 29.03 -26.79 -31.79
#